data_AF-A0A5P8JVC0-F1
#
_entry.id   AF-A0A5P8JVC0-F1
#
_cell.length_a   1.000
_cell.length_b   1.000
_cell.length_c   1.000
_cell.angle_alpha   90.00
_cell.angle_beta   90.00
_cell.angle_gamma   90.00
#
_symmetry.space_group_name_H-M   'P 1'
#
loop_
_entity.id
_entity.type
_entity.pdbx_description
1 polymer ?
#
loop_
_entity_poly.entity_id
_entity_poly.type
_entity_poly.pdbx_seq_one_letter_code
_entity_poly.pdbx_strand_id
1 'polypeptide(L)'
;MNKFTQLPQTMPLGHAELMIAEPLASELIVAAHPGQALFLNVGDSFTYYHEPTTDGFAYFNLMHPLPANAEIQVWCDTTPAHLTRLNP
;
A
#
# COMPACT_ATOMS: atom_id res chain seq x y z
N MET A 1 -11.88 -12.87 -7.12
CA MET A 1 -11.88 -11.49 -7.66
C MET A 1 -11.39 -10.61 -6.53
N ASN A 2 -10.10 -10.26 -6.53
CA ASN A 2 -9.49 -9.51 -5.44
C ASN A 2 -10.05 -8.11 -5.46
N LYS A 3 -10.68 -7.72 -4.37
CA LYS A 3 -11.26 -6.39 -4.21
C LYS A 3 -10.88 -5.91 -2.82
N PHE A 4 -10.53 -4.64 -2.73
CA PHE A 4 -10.45 -3.95 -1.46
C PHE A 4 -11.72 -4.19 -0.65
N THR A 5 -11.57 -4.53 0.62
CA THR A 5 -12.67 -4.89 1.50
C THR A 5 -13.43 -3.67 2.00
N GLN A 6 -12.77 -2.51 2.01
CA GLN A 6 -13.37 -1.21 2.27
C GLN A 6 -13.15 -0.24 1.10
N LEU A 7 -14.10 0.67 0.92
CA LEU A 7 -13.90 1.81 0.02
C LEU A 7 -12.97 2.83 0.72
N PRO A 8 -12.01 3.44 0.00
CA PRO A 8 -11.08 4.40 0.59
C PRO A 8 -11.74 5.51 1.40
N GLN A 9 -12.86 6.07 0.91
CA GLN A 9 -13.61 7.13 1.59
C GLN A 9 -14.20 6.72 2.95
N THR A 10 -14.31 5.41 3.21
CA THR A 10 -14.82 4.84 4.46
C THR A 10 -13.72 4.26 5.35
N MET A 11 -12.47 4.23 4.88
CA MET A 11 -11.35 3.75 5.69
C MET A 11 -11.06 4.73 6.82
N PRO A 12 -10.79 4.25 8.05
CA PRO A 12 -10.28 5.10 9.12
C PRO A 12 -8.93 5.73 8.75
N LEU A 13 -8.63 6.92 9.30
CA LEU A 13 -7.29 7.48 9.21
C LEU A 13 -6.26 6.50 9.79
N GLY A 14 -5.17 6.28 9.07
CA GLY A 14 -4.14 5.33 9.48
C GLY A 14 -4.46 3.86 9.18
N HIS A 15 -5.56 3.57 8.48
CA HIS A 15 -5.80 2.26 7.89
C HIS A 15 -5.32 2.21 6.44
N ALA A 16 -4.74 1.09 6.04
CA ALA A 16 -4.38 0.83 4.65
C ALA A 16 -4.68 -0.63 4.27
N GLU A 17 -5.13 -0.83 3.04
CA GLU A 17 -5.22 -2.15 2.43
C GLU A 17 -4.23 -2.22 1.26
N LEU A 18 -3.45 -3.30 1.21
CA LEU A 18 -2.46 -3.55 0.17
C LEU A 18 -2.92 -4.68 -0.74
N MET A 19 -2.99 -4.42 -2.03
CA MET A 19 -3.23 -5.41 -3.07
C MET A 19 -1.91 -5.75 -3.76
N ILE A 20 -1.55 -7.05 -3.75
CA ILE A 20 -0.40 -7.60 -4.46
C ILE A 20 -0.96 -8.48 -5.57
N ALA A 21 -0.79 -8.07 -6.82
CA ALA A 21 -1.38 -8.80 -7.94
C ALA A 21 -0.78 -10.21 -8.08
N GLU A 22 0.55 -10.34 -8.00
CA GLU A 22 1.28 -11.60 -8.24
C GLU A 22 2.63 -11.65 -7.48
N PRO A 23 3.20 -12.85 -7.28
CA PRO A 23 4.62 -12.99 -6.90
C PRO A 23 5.50 -12.27 -7.93
N LEU A 24 6.54 -11.55 -7.49
CA LEU A 24 7.37 -10.71 -8.36
C LEU A 24 6.62 -9.52 -9.01
N ALA A 25 5.49 -9.09 -8.44
CA ALA A 25 4.83 -7.87 -8.87
C ALA A 25 5.81 -6.69 -8.91
N SER A 26 5.78 -5.93 -10.01
CA SER A 26 6.51 -4.67 -10.16
C SER A 26 5.67 -3.46 -9.78
N GLU A 27 4.39 -3.67 -9.48
CA GLU A 27 3.44 -2.64 -9.07
C GLU A 27 2.69 -3.11 -7.84
N LEU A 28 2.54 -2.21 -6.86
CA LEU A 28 1.70 -2.40 -5.69
C LEU A 28 0.63 -1.33 -5.65
N ILE A 29 -0.57 -1.71 -5.23
CA ILE A 29 -1.67 -0.77 -5.07
C ILE A 29 -2.04 -0.75 -3.59
N VAL A 30 -2.00 0.45 -2.99
CA VAL A 30 -2.41 0.67 -1.61
C VAL A 30 -3.66 1.55 -1.61
N ALA A 31 -4.72 1.07 -0.98
CA ALA A 31 -5.90 1.86 -0.67
C ALA A 31 -5.80 2.39 0.76
N ALA A 32 -6.09 3.68 0.96
CA ALA A 32 -6.10 4.35 2.25
C ALA A 32 -7.11 5.50 2.28
N HIS A 33 -7.33 6.13 3.42
CA HIS A 33 -8.20 7.31 3.50
C HIS A 33 -7.66 8.44 2.58
N PRO A 34 -8.51 9.07 1.73
CA PRO A 34 -8.08 10.16 0.86
C PRO A 34 -7.43 11.31 1.64
N GLY A 35 -6.41 11.94 1.05
CA GLY A 35 -5.70 13.04 1.69
C GLY A 35 -4.57 12.64 2.64
N GLN A 36 -4.29 11.35 2.83
CA GLN A 36 -3.12 10.87 3.58
C GLN A 36 -1.93 10.60 2.65
N ALA A 37 -0.75 11.08 3.04
CA ALA A 37 0.48 10.69 2.37
C ALA A 37 0.82 9.23 2.72
N LEU A 38 1.45 8.51 1.81
CA LEU A 38 1.81 7.10 2.05
C LEU A 38 3.31 6.89 1.92
N PHE A 39 3.88 6.18 2.88
CA PHE A 39 5.23 5.65 2.81
C PHE A 39 5.16 4.14 2.85
N LEU A 40 5.89 3.48 1.95
CA LEU A 40 5.88 2.04 1.80
C LEU A 40 7.33 1.54 1.85
N ASN A 41 7.63 0.70 2.84
CA ASN A 41 8.91 0.00 2.92
C ASN A 41 8.74 -1.43 2.42
N VAL A 42 9.68 -1.86 1.57
CA VAL A 42 9.77 -3.23 1.05
C VAL A 42 11.08 -3.85 1.53
N GLY A 43 10.98 -4.73 2.53
CA GLY A 43 12.11 -5.23 3.31
C GLY A 43 12.90 -4.08 3.96
N ASP A 44 14.20 -4.27 4.11
CA ASP A 44 15.12 -3.26 4.66
C ASP A 44 15.79 -2.40 3.58
N SER A 45 15.40 -2.57 2.30
CA SER A 45 16.21 -2.12 1.16
C SER A 45 15.61 -0.93 0.40
N PHE A 46 14.28 -0.80 0.38
CA PHE A 46 13.62 0.20 -0.45
C PHE A 46 12.47 0.88 0.28
N THR A 47 12.46 2.20 0.22
CA THR A 47 11.39 3.07 0.70
C THR A 47 10.79 3.82 -0.48
N TYR A 48 9.48 3.78 -0.58
CA TYR A 48 8.71 4.49 -1.58
C TYR A 48 7.80 5.52 -0.89
N TYR A 49 7.52 6.60 -1.61
CA TYR A 49 6.64 7.67 -1.17
C TYR A 49 5.57 7.92 -2.22
N HIS A 50 4.36 8.21 -1.76
CA HIS A 50 3.28 8.69 -2.59
C HIS A 50 2.60 9.88 -1.91
N GLU A 51 2.38 10.95 -2.68
CA GLU A 51 1.62 12.12 -2.23
C GLU A 51 0.16 11.74 -1.91
N PRO A 52 -0.53 12.52 -1.06
CA PRO A 52 -1.94 12.32 -0.80
C PRO A 52 -2.80 12.22 -2.06
N THR A 53 -3.61 11.17 -2.16
CA THR A 53 -4.52 10.97 -3.29
C THR A 53 -5.93 11.44 -2.96
N THR A 54 -6.66 11.90 -3.97
CA THR A 54 -8.05 12.36 -3.80
C THR A 54 -9.05 11.22 -3.84
N ASP A 55 -8.72 10.11 -4.52
CA ASP A 55 -9.54 8.90 -4.61
C ASP A 55 -9.15 7.83 -3.59
N GLY A 56 -8.02 8.01 -2.90
CA GLY A 56 -7.52 7.12 -1.87
C GLY A 56 -6.78 5.88 -2.39
N PHE A 57 -6.39 5.85 -3.67
CA PHE A 57 -5.58 4.77 -4.26
C PHE A 57 -4.19 5.26 -4.67
N ALA A 58 -3.15 4.69 -4.08
CA ALA A 58 -1.76 4.95 -4.44
C ALA A 58 -1.15 3.78 -5.21
N TYR A 59 -0.47 4.09 -6.30
CA TYR A 59 0.16 3.12 -7.20
C TYR A 59 1.68 3.25 -7.07
N PHE A 60 2.32 2.21 -6.57
CA PHE A 60 3.76 2.17 -6.33
C PHE A 60 4.44 1.30 -7.38
N ASN A 61 5.22 1.95 -8.26
CA ASN A 61 6.09 1.25 -9.19
C ASN A 61 7.40 0.88 -8.49
N LEU A 62 7.65 -0.41 -8.35
CA LEU A 62 8.84 -0.92 -7.68
C LEU A 62 10.05 -0.86 -8.61
N MET A 63 11.21 -0.47 -8.07
CA MET A 63 12.47 -0.48 -8.82
C MET A 63 12.92 -1.89 -9.19
N HIS A 64 12.52 -2.87 -8.38
CA HIS A 64 12.78 -4.28 -8.60
C HIS A 64 11.50 -5.09 -8.32
N PRO A 65 11.31 -6.24 -8.99
CA PRO A 65 10.21 -7.13 -8.69
C PRO A 65 10.14 -7.49 -7.20
N LEU A 66 8.93 -7.51 -6.64
CA LEU A 66 8.71 -7.81 -5.22
C LEU A 66 9.25 -9.22 -4.88
N PRO A 67 10.23 -9.35 -3.97
CA PRO A 67 10.69 -10.66 -3.51
C PRO A 67 9.54 -11.45 -2.87
N ALA A 68 9.49 -12.76 -3.08
CA ALA A 68 8.39 -13.62 -2.64
C ALA A 68 8.07 -13.53 -1.12
N ASN A 69 9.08 -13.24 -0.29
CA ASN A 69 8.95 -13.14 1.17
C ASN A 69 9.22 -11.73 1.69
N ALA A 70 9.13 -10.70 0.85
CA ALA A 70 9.38 -9.33 1.28
C ALA A 70 8.37 -8.91 2.34
N GLU A 71 8.87 -8.40 3.46
CA GLU A 71 8.04 -7.71 4.43
C GLU A 71 7.67 -6.34 3.86
N ILE A 72 6.38 -6.03 3.81
CA ILE A 72 5.86 -4.74 3.40
C ILE A 72 5.26 -4.05 4.62
N GLN A 73 5.75 -2.85 4.92
CA GLN A 73 5.24 -1.98 5.96
C GLN A 73 4.75 -0.69 5.32
N VAL A 74 3.62 -0.18 5.81
CA VAL A 74 2.98 1.04 5.28
C VAL A 74 2.81 2.02 6.42
N TRP A 75 3.06 3.30 6.16
CA TRP A 75 2.71 4.41 7.03
C TRP A 75 1.73 5.32 6.31
N CYS A 76 0.72 5.76 7.03
CA CYS A 76 -0.13 6.87 6.62
C CYS A 76 0.34 8.11 7.35
N ASP A 77 0.71 9.13 6.58
CA ASP A 77 1.38 10.35 7.03
C ASP A 77 2.67 10.02 7.80
N THR A 78 2.67 10.21 9.12
CA THR A 78 3.84 9.94 9.98
C THR A 78 3.62 8.74 10.92
N THR A 79 2.50 8.04 10.77
CA THR A 79 2.09 6.95 11.68
C THR A 79 2.06 5.60 10.96
N PRO A 80 2.56 4.52 11.60
CA PRO A 80 2.43 3.18 11.04
C PRO A 80 0.96 2.85 10.78
N ALA A 81 0.66 2.36 9.59
CA ALA A 81 -0.70 2.02 9.20
C ALA A 81 -1.10 0.66 9.79
N HIS A 82 -2.37 0.53 10.15
CA HIS A 82 -2.97 -0.78 10.31
C HIS A 82 -3.17 -1.41 8.92
N LEU A 83 -2.29 -2.34 8.55
CA LEU A 83 -2.22 -2.91 7.20
C LEU A 83 -3.00 -4.23 7.07
N THR A 84 -3.99 -4.25 6.18
CA THR A 84 -4.59 -5.50 5.70
C THR A 84 -3.96 -5.90 4.36
N ARG A 85 -3.40 -7.10 4.26
CA ARG A 85 -2.87 -7.63 3.00
C ARG A 85 -3.92 -8.47 2.29
N LEU A 86 -4.12 -8.19 0.99
CA LEU A 86 -5.00 -8.93 0.11
C LEU A 86 -4.13 -9.77 -0.84
N ASN A 87 -4.13 -11.09 -0.63
CA ASN A 87 -3.50 -12.04 -1.55
C ASN A 87 -4.54 -12.53 -2.57
N PRO A 88 -4.13 -12.85 -3.82
CA PRO A 88 -4.96 -13.57 -4.78
C PRO A 88 -5.39 -14.96 -4.29
#